data_AF-A0AAN6GWI7-F1
#
_entry.id   AF-A0AAN6GWI7-F1
#
_cell.length_a   1.000
_cell.length_b   1.000
_cell.length_c   1.000
_cell.angle_alpha   90.00
_cell.angle_beta   90.00
_cell.angle_gamma   90.00
#
_symmetry.space_group_name_H-M   'P 1'
#
loop_
_entity.id
_entity.type
_entity.pdbx_description
1 polymer ?
#
loop_
_entity_poly.entity_id
_entity_poly.type
_entity_poly.pdbx_seq_one_letter_code
_entity_poly.pdbx_strand_id
1 'polypeptide(L)'
;MGVFIGNPVVVVVNIYILLNTYRWDWFMCLITGISILLIFLWTGAYTSFTDGFTFYGAAKQVYGSLSFWAYLLLTVVLCLLPRFSAKAFQKIYYPRD
;
A
#
# COMPACT_ATOMS: atom_id res chain seq x y z
N MET A 1 -10.82 12.71 -0.53
CA MET A 1 -10.82 11.69 0.54
C MET A 1 -10.62 10.27 0.02
N GLY A 2 -11.34 9.82 -1.02
CA GLY A 2 -11.19 8.45 -1.55
C GLY A 2 -9.75 8.04 -1.89
N VAL A 3 -8.97 8.90 -2.57
CA VAL A 3 -7.55 8.64 -2.90
C VAL A 3 -6.66 8.51 -1.65
N PHE A 4 -6.94 9.30 -0.61
CA PHE A 4 -6.19 9.25 0.66
C PHE A 4 -6.35 7.92 1.37
N ILE A 5 -7.47 7.21 1.19
CA ILE A 5 -7.73 5.93 1.84
C ILE A 5 -7.42 4.77 0.88
N GLY A 6 -7.91 4.84 -0.35
CA GLY A 6 -7.82 3.77 -1.34
C GLY A 6 -6.38 3.38 -1.67
N ASN A 7 -5.50 4.35 -1.92
CA ASN A 7 -4.12 4.07 -2.27
C ASN A 7 -3.35 3.41 -1.12
N PRO A 8 -3.36 3.94 0.12
CA PRO A 8 -2.71 3.27 1.24
C PRO A 8 -3.27 1.88 1.54
N VAL A 9 -4.58 1.65 1.37
CA VAL A 9 -5.17 0.31 1.58
C VAL A 9 -4.55 -0.73 0.65
N VAL A 10 -4.38 -0.42 -0.64
CA VAL A 10 -3.75 -1.35 -1.59
C VAL A 10 -2.29 -1.63 -1.22
N VAL A 11 -1.56 -0.62 -0.73
CA VAL A 11 -0.19 -0.79 -0.24
C VAL A 11 -0.16 -1.70 0.99
N VAL A 12 -1.03 -1.45 1.97
CA VAL A 12 -1.14 -2.26 3.20
C VAL A 12 -1.43 -3.71 2.87
N VAL A 13 -2.40 -3.99 1.99
CA VAL A 13 -2.79 -5.36 1.64
C VAL A 13 -1.65 -6.11 0.95
N ASN A 14 -0.97 -5.48 -0.02
CA ASN A 14 0.16 -6.11 -0.72
C ASN A 14 1.33 -6.42 0.23
N ILE A 15 1.68 -5.48 1.13
CA ILE A 15 2.75 -5.70 2.11
C ILE A 15 2.31 -6.76 3.14
N TYR A 16 1.04 -6.78 3.55
CA TYR A 16 0.51 -7.82 4.44
C TYR A 16 0.63 -9.21 3.83
N ILE A 17 0.36 -9.36 2.54
CA ILE A 17 0.58 -10.62 1.81
C ILE A 17 2.06 -11.00 1.86
N LEU A 18 2.97 -10.08 1.52
CA LEU A 18 4.42 -10.31 1.60
C LEU A 18 4.89 -10.73 2.99
N LEU A 19 4.40 -10.07 4.03
CA LEU A 19 4.72 -10.38 5.42
C LEU A 19 4.28 -11.79 5.84
N ASN A 20 3.21 -12.33 5.24
CA ASN A 20 2.69 -13.64 5.57
C ASN A 20 3.23 -14.76 4.68
N THR A 21 3.75 -14.46 3.50
CA THR A 21 4.39 -15.43 2.61
C THR A 21 5.72 -15.92 3.20
N TYR A 22 5.93 -17.25 3.17
CA TYR A 22 7.15 -17.87 3.71
C TYR A 22 8.36 -17.73 2.80
N ARG A 23 8.17 -17.75 1.47
CA ARG A 23 9.25 -17.65 0.49
C ARG A 23 9.07 -16.39 -0.33
N TRP A 24 10.05 -15.50 -0.24
CA TRP A 24 10.12 -14.31 -1.08
C TRP A 24 10.90 -14.67 -2.34
N ASP A 25 10.20 -15.23 -3.32
CA ASP A 25 10.73 -15.41 -4.66
C ASP A 25 10.63 -14.11 -5.46
N TRP A 26 11.53 -13.96 -6.45
CA TRP A 26 11.62 -12.75 -7.26
C TRP A 26 10.28 -12.42 -7.95
N PHE A 27 9.53 -13.45 -8.35
CA PHE A 27 8.26 -13.31 -9.05
C PHE A 27 7.15 -12.76 -8.14
N MET A 28 7.09 -13.23 -6.89
CA MET A 28 6.14 -12.69 -5.91
C MET A 28 6.44 -11.22 -5.57
N CYS A 29 7.72 -10.87 -5.39
CA CYS A 29 8.12 -9.48 -5.18
C CYS A 29 7.79 -8.60 -6.40
N LEU A 30 7.97 -9.13 -7.62
CA LEU A 30 7.64 -8.42 -8.85
C LEU A 30 6.14 -8.16 -8.97
N ILE A 31 5.29 -9.18 -8.79
CA ILE A 31 3.83 -9.02 -8.93
C ILE A 31 3.28 -8.04 -7.91
N THR A 32 3.72 -8.14 -6.65
CA THR A 32 3.27 -7.23 -5.59
C THR A 32 3.77 -5.80 -5.81
N GLY A 33 5.00 -5.63 -6.29
CA GLY A 33 5.52 -4.33 -6.72
C GLY A 33 4.70 -3.72 -7.85
N ILE A 34 4.38 -4.50 -8.90
CA ILE A 34 3.53 -4.06 -10.00
C ILE A 34 2.13 -3.71 -9.51
N SER A 35 1.53 -4.51 -8.62
CA SER A 35 0.21 -4.22 -8.05
C SER A 35 0.17 -2.86 -7.34
N ILE A 36 1.19 -2.56 -6.53
CA ILE A 36 1.34 -1.27 -5.87
C ILE A 36 1.50 -0.14 -6.90
N LEU A 37 2.36 -0.30 -7.91
CA LEU A 37 2.56 0.73 -8.94
C LEU A 37 1.28 0.97 -9.77
N LEU A 38 0.53 -0.08 -10.07
CA LEU A 38 -0.66 -0.01 -10.91
C LEU A 38 -1.75 0.86 -10.28
N ILE A 39 -1.95 0.82 -8.96
CA ILE A 39 -2.93 1.72 -8.31
C ILE A 39 -2.53 3.20 -8.42
N PHE A 40 -1.24 3.52 -8.33
CA PHE A 40 -0.74 4.89 -8.52
C PHE A 40 -0.88 5.34 -9.97
N LEU A 41 -0.48 4.48 -10.91
CA LEU A 41 -0.58 4.75 -12.36
C LEU A 41 -2.03 4.91 -12.79
N TRP A 42 -2.92 4.02 -12.36
CA TRP A 42 -4.34 4.10 -12.70
C TRP A 42 -4.98 5.38 -12.17
N THR A 43 -4.73 5.71 -10.90
CA THR A 43 -5.26 6.95 -10.30
C THR A 43 -4.68 8.19 -10.99
N GLY A 44 -3.40 8.17 -11.36
CA GLY A 44 -2.77 9.25 -12.11
C GLY A 44 -3.33 9.41 -13.52
N ALA A 45 -3.46 8.32 -14.27
CA ALA A 45 -3.99 8.32 -15.62
C ALA A 45 -5.48 8.71 -15.64
N TYR A 46 -6.31 8.08 -14.81
CA TYR A 46 -7.75 8.34 -14.76
C TYR A 46 -8.09 9.79 -14.42
N THR A 47 -7.36 10.38 -13.46
CA THR A 47 -7.58 11.79 -13.06
C THR A 47 -7.00 12.81 -14.03
N SER A 48 -6.26 12.37 -15.05
CA SER A 48 -5.74 13.24 -16.11
C SER A 48 -6.74 13.49 -17.24
N PHE A 49 -7.78 12.64 -17.36
CA PHE A 49 -8.85 12.81 -18.35
C PHE A 49 -9.97 13.72 -17.82
N THR A 50 -10.48 14.61 -18.67
CA THR A 50 -11.59 15.52 -18.35
C THR A 50 -12.91 14.79 -18.07
N ASP A 51 -13.04 13.55 -18.54
CA ASP A 51 -14.19 12.67 -18.26
C ASP A 51 -14.28 12.24 -16.78
N GLY A 52 -13.23 12.47 -15.99
CA GLY A 52 -13.21 12.22 -14.55
C GLY A 52 -14.15 13.13 -13.75
N PHE A 53 -14.79 14.13 -14.37
CA PHE A 53 -15.74 15.07 -13.76
C PHE A 53 -15.22 15.64 -12.42
N THR A 54 -15.72 15.17 -11.28
CA THR A 54 -15.30 15.61 -9.92
C THR A 54 -13.91 15.11 -9.50
N PHE A 55 -13.33 14.15 -10.22
CA PHE A 55 -12.01 13.56 -9.96
C PHE A 55 -10.89 14.16 -10.82
N TYR A 56 -11.22 15.09 -11.73
CA TYR A 56 -10.21 15.71 -12.59
C TYR A 56 -9.14 16.46 -11.78
N GLY A 57 -7.87 16.19 -12.07
CA GLY A 57 -6.73 16.81 -11.38
C GLY A 57 -6.49 16.35 -9.94
N ALA A 58 -7.28 15.40 -9.42
CA ALA A 58 -7.18 14.94 -8.05
C ALA A 58 -5.80 14.33 -7.73
N ALA A 59 -5.21 13.53 -8.64
CA ALA A 59 -3.88 12.96 -8.39
C ALA A 59 -2.80 14.04 -8.29
N LYS A 60 -2.87 15.10 -9.11
CA LYS A 60 -1.90 16.20 -9.06
C LYS A 60 -1.94 16.92 -7.72
N GLN A 61 -3.14 17.16 -7.18
CA GLN A 61 -3.31 17.81 -5.88
C GLN A 61 -2.92 16.89 -4.72
N VAL A 62 -3.29 15.61 -4.78
CA VAL A 62 -3.07 14.65 -3.69
C VAL A 62 -1.62 14.19 -3.64
N TYR A 63 -1.04 13.75 -4.77
CA TYR A 63 0.35 13.28 -4.80
C TYR A 63 1.37 14.42 -4.71
N GLY A 64 1.00 15.65 -5.05
CA GLY A 64 1.81 16.83 -4.81
C GLY A 64 1.85 17.28 -3.34
N SER A 65 0.97 16.75 -2.49
CA SER A 65 0.91 17.08 -1.07
C SER A 65 1.80 16.14 -0.24
N LEU A 66 2.68 16.71 0.59
CA LEU A 66 3.48 15.93 1.55
C LEU A 66 2.59 15.17 2.55
N SER A 67 1.43 15.73 2.90
CA SER A 67 0.48 15.12 3.83
C SER A 67 -0.01 13.76 3.36
N PHE A 68 -0.16 13.55 2.05
CA PHE A 68 -0.53 12.25 1.50
C PHE A 68 0.53 11.18 1.75
N TRP A 69 1.80 11.50 1.51
CA TRP A 69 2.91 10.57 1.71
C TRP A 69 3.14 10.25 3.18
N ALA A 70 3.04 11.26 4.06
CA ALA A 70 3.10 11.06 5.50
C ALA A 70 1.95 10.16 6.00
N TYR A 71 0.72 10.41 5.52
CA TYR A 71 -0.44 9.58 5.85
C TYR A 71 -0.28 8.15 5.34
N LEU A 72 0.22 7.96 4.12
CA LEU A 72 0.48 6.64 3.55
C LEU A 72 1.45 5.85 4.43
N LEU A 73 2.60 6.45 4.78
CA LEU A 73 3.60 5.79 5.61
C LEU A 73 3.03 5.44 6.99
N LEU A 74 2.36 6.40 7.63
CA LEU A 74 1.76 6.20 8.95
C LEU A 74 0.70 5.09 8.92
N THR A 75 -0.15 5.06 7.89
CA THR A 75 -1.17 4.01 7.72
C THR A 75 -0.52 2.63 7.53
N VAL A 76 0.52 2.54 6.70
CA VAL A 76 1.25 1.29 6.48
C VAL A 76 1.86 0.77 7.78
N VAL A 77 2.51 1.63 8.56
CA VAL A 77 3.11 1.25 9.84
C VAL A 77 2.02 0.81 10.83
N LEU A 78 1.01 1.64 11.07
CA LEU A 78 -0.01 1.34 12.09
C LEU A 78 -0.84 0.09 11.77
N CYS A 79 -1.17 -0.15 10.50
CA CYS A 79 -1.95 -1.32 10.11
C CYS A 79 -1.15 -2.63 10.18
N LEU A 80 0.16 -2.59 9.91
CA LEU A 80 0.98 -3.81 9.83
C LEU A 80 1.70 -4.14 11.14
N LEU A 81 1.95 -3.13 11.99
CA LEU A 81 2.68 -3.29 13.25
C LEU A 81 2.07 -4.37 14.16
N PRO A 82 0.74 -4.44 14.41
CA PRO A 82 0.18 -5.46 15.30
C PRO A 82 0.47 -6.88 14.82
N ARG A 83 0.34 -7.13 13.50
CA ARG A 83 0.64 -8.44 12.90
C ARG A 83 2.12 -8.76 12.95
N PHE A 84 2.96 -7.78 12.60
CA PHE A 84 4.41 -7.93 12.62
C PHE A 84 4.91 -8.25 14.03
N SER A 85 4.48 -7.47 15.03
CA SER A 85 4.82 -7.70 16.43
C SER A 85 4.34 -9.05 16.94
N ALA A 86 3.11 -9.45 16.64
CA ALA A 86 2.60 -10.76 17.03
C ALA A 86 3.39 -11.91 16.39
N LYS A 87 3.75 -11.79 15.11
CA LYS A 87 4.54 -12.80 14.39
C LYS A 87 5.98 -12.86 14.91
N ALA A 88 6.60 -11.71 15.18
CA ALA A 88 7.93 -11.63 15.77
C ALA A 88 7.96 -12.23 17.17
N PHE A 89 6.98 -11.89 18.01
CA PHE A 89 6.84 -12.47 19.35
C PHE A 89 6.68 -13.99 19.30
N GLN A 90 5.77 -14.50 18.46
CA GLN A 90 5.57 -15.94 18.32
C GLN A 90 6.84 -16.63 17.80
N LYS A 91 7.56 -16.05 16.84
CA LYS A 91 8.75 -16.69 16.26
C LYS A 91 9.97 -16.69 17.20
N ILE A 92 10.08 -15.68 18.08
CA ILE A 92 11.19 -15.56 19.03
C ILE A 92 10.93 -16.39 20.30
N TYR A 93 9.73 -16.29 20.88
CA TYR A 93 9.43 -16.87 22.20
C TYR A 93 8.69 -18.22 22.14
N TYR A 94 7.98 -18.50 21.05
CA TYR A 94 7.20 -19.74 20.87
C TYR A 94 7.41 -20.33 19.47
N PRO A 95 8.65 -20.69 19.09
CA PRO A 95 8.92 -21.27 17.78
C PRO A 95 8.07 -22.53 17.60
N ARG A 96 7.51 -22.66 16.40
CA ARG A 96 6.82 -23.88 15.95
C ARG A 96 7.80 -24.64 15.06
N ASP A 97 7.72 -25.97 15.11
CA ASP A 97 8.53 -26.87 14.30
C ASP A 97 8.44 -26.56 12.80
#